data_AF-A0A821PGY0-F1
#
_entry.id   AF-A0A821PGY0-F1
#
_cell.length_a   1.000
_cell.length_b   1.000
_cell.length_c   1.000
_cell.angle_alpha   90.00
_cell.angle_beta   90.00
_cell.angle_gamma   90.00
#
_symmetry.space_group_name_H-M   'P 1'
#
loop_
_entity.id
_entity.type
_entity.pdbx_description
1 polymer ?
#
loop_
_entity_poly.entity_id
_entity_poly.type
_entity_poly.pdbx_seq_one_letter_code
_entity_poly.pdbx_strand_id
1 'polypeptide(L)'
;MFDDINLVKLLSSSKPIDIARNLTDEQIRLILPSLIWLGLQQCPKNHRLTISAQLLQIVSRFHDMDSIIELFEIDFHTLNIEIKRLQRIKQKVVEGGQQNSNVLINQEIITFEQTTARDRCRIVAQILFDNYEKDQQLITSLLDEPNHIRIVGDVICVLVLHLSHSFKFDILISNLLYSKHAYEYLIRLILNIPTLKLTLAELIVRCSHNDDIRYRVLHTFIKLYPIHKLRLLRLCHQRQTLLPLILDLLDSSTVNILLLILSNSKQRIWFKKHQTSELVHNLIKKLFELYRQKQCSIDSIFKITAILHVHCNVKFSSDEVQQLLDVLLSPTTNVTLGLCFLFMIPSLVERNEQTIIEWLVPTMSSLSTDDKLLMIGLFCMTNYNEPLNALVSSTLDFPCRIDPGPFHHSRLLLIQRVFTNDLLVQRFATIQITSNLNANITIKHIPAHFICYLLSKGLCNQHHVQMSSWVWSQILQCTTPIHPIMLTLINELVTTIVDARYVWHLTPIDTQTIYDHLTSSEDHIPTKMLILLYLLTLNDQATGDMANRYHQSTRALFDLLPLPHLVEQLTTKDYDAIAPQLGR
;
A
#
# COMPACT_ATOMS: atom_id res chain seq x y z
N MET A 1 -32.37 7.58 11.53
CA MET A 1 -33.57 7.85 10.71
C MET A 1 -33.42 7.35 9.26
N PHE A 2 -32.24 7.44 8.63
CA PHE A 2 -32.05 7.15 7.19
C PHE A 2 -31.31 5.84 6.85
N ASP A 3 -31.08 4.96 7.85
CA ASP A 3 -30.16 3.82 7.75
C ASP A 3 -30.86 2.49 7.36
N ASP A 4 -32.14 2.51 7.01
CA ASP A 4 -32.96 1.30 6.95
C ASP A 4 -33.08 0.68 5.56
N ILE A 5 -32.47 -0.51 5.43
CA ILE A 5 -32.51 -1.40 4.25
C ILE A 5 -33.96 -1.70 3.80
N ASN A 6 -34.93 -1.62 4.73
CA ASN A 6 -36.34 -1.86 4.44
C ASN A 6 -36.94 -0.85 3.45
N LEU A 7 -36.46 0.40 3.41
CA LEU A 7 -36.89 1.40 2.43
C LEU A 7 -36.51 1.02 1.01
N VAL A 8 -35.29 0.51 0.82
CA VAL A 8 -34.83 0.03 -0.49
C VAL A 8 -35.60 -1.23 -0.90
N LYS A 9 -35.77 -2.16 0.05
CA LYS A 9 -36.54 -3.38 -0.21
C LYS A 9 -37.96 -3.05 -0.62
N LEU A 10 -38.61 -2.06 0.00
CA LEU A 10 -39.96 -1.63 -0.34
C LEU A 10 -40.09 -1.35 -1.84
N LEU A 11 -39.22 -0.48 -2.38
CA LEU A 11 -39.25 -0.04 -3.77
C LEU A 11 -38.87 -1.14 -4.78
N SER A 12 -38.18 -2.19 -4.36
CA SER A 12 -37.77 -3.32 -5.21
C SER A 12 -38.57 -4.61 -4.99
N SER A 13 -39.46 -4.66 -3.99
CA SER A 13 -40.11 -5.90 -3.55
C SER A 13 -41.35 -6.26 -4.37
N SER A 14 -41.65 -7.56 -4.44
CA SER A 14 -42.93 -8.08 -4.91
C SER A 14 -44.06 -7.97 -3.88
N LYS A 15 -43.74 -7.64 -2.61
CA LYS A 15 -44.69 -7.46 -1.50
C LYS A 15 -44.43 -6.13 -0.76
N PRO A 16 -44.60 -4.97 -1.42
CA PRO A 16 -44.29 -3.68 -0.82
C PRO A 16 -45.17 -3.36 0.39
N ILE A 17 -46.44 -3.78 0.39
CA ILE A 17 -47.39 -3.46 1.46
C ILE A 17 -46.97 -4.02 2.83
N ASP A 18 -46.45 -5.25 2.87
CA ASP A 18 -46.03 -5.88 4.13
C ASP A 18 -44.81 -5.19 4.74
N ILE A 19 -43.92 -4.68 3.88
CA ILE A 19 -42.74 -3.92 4.30
C ILE A 19 -43.16 -2.52 4.75
N ALA A 20 -44.07 -1.86 4.03
CA ALA A 20 -44.55 -0.52 4.36
C ALA A 20 -45.21 -0.45 5.74
N ARG A 21 -45.95 -1.49 6.14
CA ARG A 21 -46.60 -1.57 7.47
C ARG A 21 -45.62 -1.62 8.64
N ASN A 22 -44.38 -2.03 8.39
CA ASN A 22 -43.34 -2.15 9.41
C ASN A 22 -42.42 -0.91 9.46
N LEU A 23 -42.67 0.08 8.59
CA LEU A 23 -41.94 1.35 8.58
C LEU A 23 -42.66 2.39 9.44
N THR A 24 -41.91 3.32 10.02
CA THR A 24 -42.47 4.48 10.71
C THR A 24 -43.01 5.50 9.72
N ASP A 25 -43.94 6.33 10.17
CA ASP A 25 -44.50 7.40 9.31
C ASP A 25 -43.40 8.34 8.79
N GLU A 26 -42.41 8.61 9.63
CA GLU A 26 -41.22 9.35 9.28
C GLU A 26 -40.41 8.73 8.13
N GLN A 27 -40.21 7.40 8.14
CA GLN A 27 -39.52 6.68 7.08
C GLN A 27 -40.33 6.70 5.77
N ILE A 28 -41.64 6.49 5.86
CA ILE A 28 -42.53 6.53 4.69
C ILE A 28 -42.55 7.93 4.07
N ARG A 29 -42.55 8.98 4.90
CA ARG A 29 -42.54 10.38 4.42
C ARG A 29 -41.33 10.70 3.55
N LEU A 30 -40.17 10.08 3.81
CA LEU A 30 -38.95 10.30 3.05
C LEU A 30 -39.02 9.80 1.61
N ILE A 31 -39.83 8.78 1.35
CA ILE A 31 -40.02 8.16 0.03
C ILE A 31 -41.40 8.48 -0.57
N LEU A 32 -42.13 9.42 0.04
CA LEU A 32 -43.50 9.75 -0.32
C LEU A 32 -43.69 10.10 -1.80
N PRO A 33 -42.83 10.95 -2.43
CA PRO A 33 -42.94 11.24 -3.85
C PRO A 33 -42.89 9.98 -4.74
N SER A 34 -41.97 9.05 -4.46
CA SER A 34 -41.85 7.81 -5.23
C SER A 34 -43.01 6.85 -5.02
N LEU A 35 -43.58 6.79 -3.81
CA LEU A 35 -44.76 5.97 -3.51
C LEU A 35 -46.01 6.51 -4.21
N ILE A 36 -46.21 7.83 -4.21
CA ILE A 36 -47.30 8.49 -4.95
C ILE A 36 -47.14 8.22 -6.44
N TRP A 37 -45.93 8.41 -6.99
CA TRP A 37 -45.65 8.15 -8.40
C TRP A 37 -45.95 6.69 -8.79
N LEU A 38 -45.50 5.72 -7.99
CA LEU A 38 -45.81 4.30 -8.20
C LEU A 38 -47.32 4.01 -8.10
N GLY A 39 -48.05 4.71 -7.22
CA GLY A 39 -49.50 4.61 -7.09
C GLY A 39 -50.25 5.19 -8.29
N LEU A 40 -49.75 6.29 -8.86
CA LEU A 40 -50.33 6.97 -10.03
C LEU A 40 -50.04 6.23 -11.35
N GLN A 41 -48.95 5.47 -11.44
CA GLN A 41 -48.63 4.67 -12.62
C GLN A 41 -49.62 3.51 -12.80
N GLN A 42 -50.68 3.76 -13.57
CA GLN A 42 -51.65 2.74 -13.97
C GLN A 42 -50.97 1.69 -14.87
N CYS A 43 -50.64 0.53 -14.31
CA CYS A 43 -50.19 -0.62 -15.10
C CYS A 43 -51.40 -1.42 -15.62
N PRO A 44 -51.54 -1.63 -16.94
CA PRO A 44 -52.57 -2.50 -17.49
C PRO A 44 -52.14 -3.96 -17.27
N LYS A 45 -52.53 -4.58 -16.15
CA LYS A 45 -52.69 -6.04 -15.91
C LYS A 45 -53.07 -6.32 -14.44
N ASN A 46 -54.08 -7.17 -14.27
CA ASN A 46 -55.01 -7.29 -13.12
C ASN A 46 -54.43 -7.62 -11.71
N HIS A 47 -53.11 -7.65 -11.49
CA HIS A 47 -52.51 -7.83 -10.16
C HIS A 47 -51.77 -6.59 -9.62
N ARG A 48 -51.50 -5.56 -10.43
CA ARG A 48 -50.83 -4.32 -9.99
C ARG A 48 -51.78 -3.23 -9.49
N LEU A 49 -53.07 -3.28 -9.88
CA LEU A 49 -54.10 -2.30 -9.48
C LEU A 49 -54.47 -2.38 -7.98
N THR A 50 -54.42 -3.57 -7.38
CA THR A 50 -54.63 -3.74 -5.93
C THR A 50 -53.46 -3.20 -5.12
N ILE A 51 -52.23 -3.28 -5.66
CA ILE A 51 -51.03 -2.76 -5.00
C ILE A 51 -51.02 -1.24 -5.04
N SER A 52 -51.41 -0.61 -6.16
CA SER A 52 -51.50 0.86 -6.26
C SER A 52 -52.57 1.42 -5.33
N ALA A 53 -53.76 0.81 -5.27
CA ALA A 53 -54.83 1.25 -4.36
C ALA A 53 -54.44 1.13 -2.88
N GLN A 54 -53.75 0.05 -2.50
CA GLN A 54 -53.31 -0.17 -1.13
C GLN A 54 -52.12 0.73 -0.74
N LEU A 55 -51.21 1.04 -1.68
CA LEU A 55 -50.16 2.02 -1.46
C LEU A 55 -50.75 3.42 -1.28
N LEU A 56 -51.72 3.82 -2.11
CA LEU A 56 -52.43 5.08 -1.97
C LEU A 56 -53.18 5.17 -0.63
N GLN A 57 -53.73 4.06 -0.11
CA GLN A 57 -54.35 4.01 1.22
C GLN A 57 -53.33 4.19 2.37
N ILE A 58 -52.09 3.74 2.18
CA ILE A 58 -51.01 3.99 3.17
C ILE A 58 -50.60 5.46 3.12
N VAL A 59 -50.48 6.00 1.91
CA VAL A 59 -50.09 7.39 1.67
C VAL A 59 -51.18 8.40 2.07
N SER A 60 -52.46 8.03 2.03
CA SER A 60 -53.59 8.90 2.41
C SER A 60 -53.59 9.34 3.89
N ARG A 61 -52.69 8.77 4.70
CA ARG A 61 -52.49 9.17 6.10
C ARG A 61 -51.65 10.44 6.23
N PHE A 62 -50.96 10.85 5.16
CA PHE A 62 -50.06 12.01 5.15
C PHE A 62 -50.79 13.24 4.62
N HIS A 63 -50.80 14.32 5.41
CA HIS A 63 -51.39 15.61 5.03
C HIS A 63 -50.75 16.20 3.76
N ASP A 64 -49.47 15.91 3.51
CA ASP A 64 -48.74 16.46 2.36
C ASP A 64 -49.10 15.77 1.02
N MET A 65 -49.90 14.70 1.04
CA MET A 65 -50.20 13.89 -0.15
C MET A 65 -50.77 14.72 -1.30
N ASP A 66 -51.82 15.51 -1.03
CA ASP A 66 -52.50 16.29 -2.06
C ASP A 66 -51.56 17.29 -2.72
N SER A 67 -50.71 17.94 -1.91
CA SER A 67 -49.71 18.89 -2.41
C SER A 67 -48.67 18.24 -3.33
N ILE A 68 -48.34 16.96 -3.12
CA ILE A 68 -47.40 16.23 -3.97
C ILE A 68 -48.10 15.71 -5.23
N ILE A 69 -49.37 15.31 -5.12
CA ILE A 69 -50.19 14.93 -6.29
C ILE A 69 -50.32 16.12 -7.25
N GLU A 70 -50.58 17.33 -6.74
CA GLU A 70 -50.61 18.56 -7.53
C GLU A 70 -49.31 18.78 -8.33
N LEU A 71 -48.14 18.38 -7.79
CA LEU A 71 -46.87 18.46 -8.52
C LEU A 71 -46.82 17.49 -9.70
N PHE A 72 -47.42 16.30 -9.59
CA PHE A 72 -47.45 15.30 -10.66
C PHE A 72 -48.43 15.65 -11.79
N GLU A 73 -49.42 16.49 -11.53
CA GLU A 73 -50.43 16.92 -12.52
C GLU A 73 -49.95 18.06 -13.44
N ILE A 74 -48.76 18.61 -13.20
CA ILE A 74 -48.20 19.68 -14.01
C ILE A 74 -47.84 19.20 -15.43
N ASP A 75 -48.11 20.03 -16.44
CA ASP A 75 -47.57 19.83 -17.79
C ASP A 75 -46.05 20.12 -17.81
N PHE A 76 -45.25 19.08 -17.59
CA PHE A 76 -43.79 19.14 -17.60
C PHE A 76 -43.18 19.49 -18.96
N HIS A 77 -43.91 19.29 -20.07
CA HIS A 77 -43.40 19.67 -21.40
C HIS A 77 -43.38 21.18 -21.54
N THR A 78 -44.48 21.85 -21.20
CA THR A 78 -44.55 23.32 -21.22
C THR A 78 -43.59 23.94 -20.21
N LEU A 79 -43.52 23.37 -19.00
CA LEU A 79 -42.61 23.82 -17.96
C LEU A 79 -41.14 23.71 -18.41
N ASN A 80 -40.73 22.61 -19.06
CA ASN A 80 -39.36 22.43 -19.53
C ASN A 80 -38.97 23.45 -20.63
N ILE A 81 -39.90 23.76 -21.54
CA ILE A 81 -39.69 24.82 -22.55
C ILE A 81 -39.49 26.17 -21.86
N GLU A 82 -40.32 26.47 -20.87
CA GLU A 82 -40.24 27.70 -20.08
C GLU A 82 -38.90 27.81 -19.32
N ILE A 83 -38.50 26.76 -18.59
CA ILE A 83 -37.23 26.69 -17.86
C ILE A 83 -36.06 26.94 -18.82
N LYS A 84 -36.01 26.23 -19.96
CA LYS A 84 -34.93 26.41 -20.95
C LYS A 84 -34.90 27.82 -21.54
N ARG A 85 -36.06 28.44 -21.74
CA ARG A 85 -36.16 29.83 -22.20
C ARG A 85 -35.61 30.78 -21.14
N LEU A 86 -36.00 30.62 -19.89
CA LEU A 86 -35.54 31.44 -18.76
C LEU A 86 -34.03 31.31 -18.53
N GLN A 87 -33.48 30.10 -18.62
CA GLN A 87 -32.04 29.84 -18.53
C GLN A 87 -31.27 30.53 -19.67
N ARG A 88 -31.76 30.47 -20.91
CA ARG A 88 -31.14 31.18 -22.05
C ARG A 88 -31.18 32.70 -21.89
N ILE A 89 -32.29 33.24 -21.38
CA ILE A 89 -32.42 34.68 -21.12
C ILE A 89 -31.42 35.10 -20.04
N LYS A 90 -31.34 34.33 -18.94
CA LYS A 90 -30.36 34.56 -17.87
C LYS A 90 -28.92 34.53 -18.39
N GLN A 91 -28.56 33.60 -19.28
CA GLN A 91 -27.21 33.56 -19.86
C GLN A 91 -26.87 34.81 -20.69
N LYS A 92 -27.83 35.35 -21.45
CA LYS A 92 -27.63 36.58 -22.24
C LYS A 92 -27.52 37.85 -21.39
N VAL A 93 -28.21 37.91 -20.24
CA VAL A 93 -28.20 39.08 -19.36
C VAL A 93 -26.88 39.20 -18.56
N VAL A 94 -26.16 38.09 -18.33
CA VAL A 94 -24.83 38.11 -17.66
C VAL A 94 -23.77 38.85 -18.48
N GLU A 95 -23.88 38.82 -19.80
CA GLU A 95 -23.00 39.60 -20.69
C GLU A 95 -23.34 41.11 -20.67
N GLY A 96 -24.47 41.49 -20.09
CA GLY A 96 -25.01 42.85 -20.06
C GLY A 96 -25.45 43.35 -18.68
N GLY A 97 -24.67 43.09 -17.62
CA GLY A 97 -24.59 43.91 -16.40
C GLY A 97 -25.88 44.45 -15.73
N GLN A 98 -26.98 43.70 -15.62
CA GLN A 98 -28.16 44.12 -14.83
C GLN A 98 -28.52 43.16 -13.69
N GLN A 99 -28.58 43.69 -12.46
CA GLN A 99 -28.89 42.95 -11.21
C GLN A 99 -30.39 42.75 -10.92
N ASN A 100 -31.30 43.28 -11.76
CA ASN A 100 -32.74 43.31 -11.47
C ASN A 100 -33.42 41.92 -11.45
N SER A 101 -32.86 40.92 -12.14
CA SER A 101 -33.45 39.56 -12.17
C SER A 101 -33.40 38.86 -10.82
N ASN A 102 -32.36 39.13 -10.01
CA ASN A 102 -32.17 38.43 -8.73
C ASN A 102 -33.09 38.99 -7.64
N VAL A 103 -33.49 40.26 -7.73
CA VAL A 103 -34.44 40.90 -6.79
C VAL A 103 -35.83 40.28 -6.90
N LEU A 104 -36.31 40.04 -8.13
CA LEU A 104 -37.61 39.40 -8.38
C LEU A 104 -37.65 37.97 -7.86
N ILE A 105 -36.59 37.19 -8.12
CA ILE A 105 -36.50 35.80 -7.64
C ILE A 105 -36.43 35.76 -6.11
N ASN A 106 -35.72 36.69 -5.47
CA ASN A 106 -35.72 36.81 -4.01
C ASN A 106 -37.12 37.04 -3.44
N GLN A 107 -37.95 37.86 -4.10
CA GLN A 107 -39.34 38.07 -3.67
C GLN A 107 -40.18 36.79 -3.82
N GLU A 108 -40.00 36.05 -4.92
CA GLU A 108 -40.67 34.77 -5.14
C GLU A 108 -40.26 33.70 -4.10
N ILE A 109 -39.00 33.71 -3.63
CA ILE A 109 -38.51 32.81 -2.57
C ILE A 109 -39.19 33.13 -1.23
N ILE A 110 -39.38 34.40 -0.89
CA ILE A 110 -40.03 34.80 0.38
C ILE A 110 -41.47 34.30 0.44
N THR A 111 -42.19 34.32 -0.68
CA THR A 111 -43.58 33.83 -0.76
C THR A 111 -43.69 32.38 -1.21
N PHE A 112 -42.59 31.62 -1.24
CA PHE A 112 -42.52 30.30 -1.90
C PHE A 112 -43.60 29.32 -1.41
N GLU A 113 -43.89 29.29 -0.11
CA GLU A 113 -44.94 28.45 0.48
C GLU A 113 -46.34 28.72 -0.09
N GLN A 114 -46.62 29.95 -0.50
CA GLN A 114 -47.93 30.38 -0.99
C GLN A 114 -48.05 30.26 -2.52
N THR A 115 -46.95 29.97 -3.22
CA THR A 115 -46.94 29.85 -4.68
C THR A 115 -47.56 28.53 -5.16
N THR A 116 -48.03 28.54 -6.41
CA THR A 116 -48.65 27.36 -7.03
C THR A 116 -47.62 26.23 -7.22
N ALA A 117 -48.10 24.97 -7.32
CA ALA A 117 -47.25 23.81 -7.59
C ALA A 117 -46.34 24.01 -8.83
N ARG A 118 -46.87 24.63 -9.89
CA ARG A 118 -46.14 24.98 -11.11
C ARG A 118 -45.03 25.99 -10.84
N ASP A 119 -45.33 27.07 -10.11
CA ASP A 119 -44.34 28.12 -9.80
C ASP A 119 -43.23 27.58 -8.89
N ARG A 120 -43.56 26.72 -7.91
CA ARG A 120 -42.55 26.04 -7.08
C ARG A 120 -41.58 25.23 -7.94
N CYS A 121 -42.10 24.43 -8.87
CA CYS A 121 -41.27 23.68 -9.82
C CYS A 121 -40.39 24.60 -10.68
N ARG A 122 -40.94 25.73 -11.16
CA ARG A 122 -40.19 26.72 -11.95
C ARG A 122 -39.05 27.35 -11.15
N ILE A 123 -39.33 27.84 -9.95
CA ILE A 123 -38.37 28.50 -9.06
C ILE A 123 -37.23 27.53 -8.71
N VAL A 124 -37.56 26.33 -8.24
CA VAL A 124 -36.57 25.29 -7.90
C VAL A 124 -35.72 24.91 -9.13
N ALA A 125 -36.35 24.71 -10.29
CA ALA A 125 -35.64 24.38 -11.52
C ALA A 125 -34.68 25.50 -11.95
N GLN A 126 -35.11 26.75 -11.84
CA GLN A 126 -34.35 27.92 -12.26
C GLN A 126 -33.15 28.22 -11.36
N ILE A 127 -33.24 27.89 -10.07
CA ILE A 127 -32.16 28.13 -9.09
C ILE A 127 -31.17 26.96 -9.07
N LEU A 128 -31.65 25.71 -9.08
CA LEU A 128 -30.78 24.56 -8.79
C LEU A 128 -30.18 23.87 -10.02
N PHE A 129 -30.75 24.05 -11.21
CA PHE A 129 -30.33 23.30 -12.41
C PHE A 129 -29.53 24.13 -13.44
N ASP A 130 -29.18 25.37 -13.10
CA ASP A 130 -28.33 26.23 -13.94
C ASP A 130 -27.00 26.54 -13.25
N ASN A 131 -25.95 26.73 -14.05
CA ASN A 131 -24.57 26.92 -13.59
C ASN A 131 -24.36 28.37 -13.15
N TYR A 132 -24.48 28.64 -11.85
CA TYR A 132 -24.23 29.98 -11.30
C TYR A 132 -23.43 29.93 -10.00
N GLU A 133 -22.11 30.12 -10.09
CA GLU A 133 -21.28 30.36 -8.91
C GLU A 133 -21.63 31.68 -8.19
N LYS A 134 -22.37 32.59 -8.84
CA LYS A 134 -22.68 33.94 -8.34
C LYS A 134 -23.99 34.05 -7.53
N ASP A 135 -24.83 33.02 -7.55
CA ASP A 135 -26.15 33.02 -6.89
C ASP A 135 -26.17 32.17 -5.61
N GLN A 136 -25.02 31.97 -4.95
CA GLN A 136 -24.93 31.19 -3.70
C GLN A 136 -25.93 31.67 -2.64
N GLN A 137 -26.16 32.99 -2.53
CA GLN A 137 -27.13 33.56 -1.60
C GLN A 137 -28.57 33.10 -1.89
N LEU A 138 -28.97 33.07 -3.17
CA LEU A 138 -30.30 32.60 -3.61
C LEU A 138 -30.48 31.10 -3.34
N ILE A 139 -29.43 30.32 -3.58
CA ILE A 139 -29.42 28.88 -3.29
C ILE A 139 -29.60 28.67 -1.79
N THR A 140 -28.83 29.35 -0.94
CA THR A 140 -28.95 29.23 0.51
C THR A 140 -30.29 29.74 1.04
N SER A 141 -30.82 30.84 0.51
CA SER A 141 -32.13 31.36 0.95
C SER A 141 -33.28 30.44 0.60
N LEU A 142 -33.18 29.68 -0.50
CA LEU A 142 -34.18 28.67 -0.83
C LEU A 142 -34.01 27.40 0.01
N LEU A 143 -32.78 26.90 0.14
CA LEU A 143 -32.50 25.57 0.69
C LEU A 143 -32.35 25.53 2.23
N ASP A 144 -31.96 26.64 2.87
CA ASP A 144 -31.71 26.67 4.32
C ASP A 144 -32.91 27.14 5.14
N GLU A 145 -33.99 27.59 4.50
CA GLU A 145 -35.23 27.95 5.18
C GLU A 145 -35.97 26.68 5.67
N PRO A 146 -36.25 26.55 6.97
CA PRO A 146 -36.68 25.28 7.58
C PRO A 146 -38.01 24.77 7.03
N ASN A 147 -38.91 25.67 6.68
CA ASN A 147 -40.21 25.31 6.11
C ASN A 147 -40.10 24.85 4.65
N HIS A 148 -39.07 25.31 3.93
CA HIS A 148 -38.85 24.95 2.53
C HIS A 148 -38.26 23.55 2.36
N ILE A 149 -37.58 23.00 3.38
CA ILE A 149 -36.83 21.74 3.28
C ILE A 149 -37.67 20.60 2.70
N ARG A 150 -38.89 20.42 3.22
CA ARG A 150 -39.80 19.35 2.78
C ARG A 150 -40.32 19.61 1.37
N ILE A 151 -40.88 20.79 1.15
CA ILE A 151 -41.52 21.17 -0.12
C ILE A 151 -40.50 21.14 -1.25
N VAL A 152 -39.33 21.77 -1.08
CA VAL A 152 -38.26 21.76 -2.08
C VAL A 152 -37.74 20.35 -2.33
N GLY A 153 -37.63 19.52 -1.29
CA GLY A 153 -37.22 18.11 -1.42
C GLY A 153 -38.19 17.31 -2.29
N ASP A 154 -39.49 17.47 -2.08
CA ASP A 154 -40.53 16.81 -2.87
C ASP A 154 -40.51 17.31 -4.32
N VAL A 155 -40.42 18.64 -4.53
CA VAL A 155 -40.31 19.27 -5.86
C VAL A 155 -39.09 18.76 -6.62
N ILE A 156 -37.90 18.69 -5.99
CA ILE A 156 -36.69 18.15 -6.63
C ILE A 156 -36.91 16.70 -7.06
N CYS A 157 -37.52 15.86 -6.21
CA CYS A 157 -37.77 14.47 -6.54
C CYS A 157 -38.71 14.35 -7.75
N VAL A 158 -39.81 15.10 -7.78
CA VAL A 158 -40.76 15.10 -8.90
C VAL A 158 -40.11 15.63 -10.19
N LEU A 159 -39.40 16.76 -10.11
CA LEU A 159 -38.68 17.34 -11.24
C LEU A 159 -37.68 16.34 -11.83
N VAL A 160 -36.87 15.67 -11.01
CA VAL A 160 -35.90 14.68 -11.51
C VAL A 160 -36.61 13.44 -12.08
N LEU A 161 -37.70 12.97 -11.48
CA LEU A 161 -38.48 11.84 -12.01
C LEU A 161 -39.02 12.13 -13.42
N HIS A 162 -39.55 13.33 -13.67
CA HIS A 162 -40.17 13.70 -14.95
C HIS A 162 -39.21 14.28 -15.98
N LEU A 163 -38.15 14.96 -15.54
CA LEU A 163 -37.27 15.76 -16.40
C LEU A 163 -35.79 15.34 -16.31
N SER A 164 -35.51 14.11 -15.90
CA SER A 164 -34.15 13.55 -15.74
C SER A 164 -33.21 13.82 -16.93
N HIS A 165 -33.70 13.69 -18.18
CA HIS A 165 -32.89 13.89 -19.38
C HIS A 165 -32.57 15.37 -19.70
N SER A 166 -33.30 16.31 -19.10
CA SER A 166 -33.16 17.73 -19.40
C SER A 166 -32.16 18.45 -18.50
N PHE A 167 -31.74 17.79 -17.42
CA PHE A 167 -31.00 18.40 -16.32
C PHE A 167 -29.57 17.92 -16.23
N LYS A 168 -28.66 18.84 -15.90
CA LYS A 168 -27.26 18.53 -15.60
C LYS A 168 -27.12 18.21 -14.11
N PHE A 169 -27.05 16.92 -13.79
CA PHE A 169 -26.99 16.45 -12.40
C PHE A 169 -25.76 16.93 -11.64
N ASP A 170 -24.63 17.17 -12.31
CA ASP A 170 -23.42 17.71 -11.71
C ASP A 170 -23.68 19.06 -11.01
N ILE A 171 -24.49 19.90 -11.67
CA ILE A 171 -24.86 21.23 -11.19
C ILE A 171 -25.81 21.10 -10.00
N LEU A 172 -26.85 20.27 -10.13
CA LEU A 172 -27.82 20.05 -9.07
C LEU A 172 -27.12 19.59 -7.78
N ILE A 173 -26.25 18.58 -7.87
CA ILE A 173 -25.56 18.04 -6.70
C ILE A 173 -24.62 19.08 -6.09
N SER A 174 -23.89 19.82 -6.92
CA SER A 174 -23.00 20.89 -6.45
C SER A 174 -23.79 21.98 -5.71
N ASN A 175 -24.95 22.37 -6.25
CA ASN A 175 -25.83 23.37 -5.64
C ASN A 175 -26.45 22.88 -4.33
N LEU A 176 -26.93 21.63 -4.28
CA LEU A 176 -27.47 21.03 -3.06
C LEU A 176 -26.42 20.94 -1.96
N LEU A 177 -25.15 20.69 -2.30
CA LEU A 177 -24.07 20.60 -1.32
C LEU A 177 -23.81 21.91 -0.58
N TYR A 178 -24.21 23.08 -1.09
CA TYR A 178 -24.07 24.35 -0.37
C TYR A 178 -25.03 24.50 0.82
N SER A 179 -26.12 23.73 0.87
CA SER A 179 -27.11 23.83 1.93
C SER A 179 -26.66 23.19 3.24
N LYS A 180 -27.12 23.75 4.37
CA LYS A 180 -27.04 23.12 5.70
C LYS A 180 -27.80 21.79 5.77
N HIS A 181 -28.82 21.63 4.93
CA HIS A 181 -29.68 20.44 4.85
C HIS A 181 -29.33 19.53 3.65
N ALA A 182 -28.15 19.71 3.05
CA ALA A 182 -27.69 18.95 1.89
C ALA A 182 -27.80 17.42 2.06
N TYR A 183 -27.51 16.90 3.26
CA TYR A 183 -27.65 15.48 3.58
C TYR A 183 -29.08 14.98 3.34
N GLU A 184 -30.08 15.72 3.81
CA GLU A 184 -31.50 15.35 3.71
C GLU A 184 -31.98 15.37 2.25
N TYR A 185 -31.63 16.42 1.50
CA TYR A 185 -31.97 16.51 0.08
C TYR A 185 -31.35 15.38 -0.75
N LEU A 186 -30.05 15.12 -0.58
CA LEU A 186 -29.35 14.10 -1.36
C LEU A 186 -29.84 12.68 -1.03
N ILE A 187 -30.09 12.38 0.25
CA ILE A 187 -30.64 11.08 0.63
C ILE A 187 -32.07 10.89 0.14
N ARG A 188 -32.95 11.90 0.25
CA ARG A 188 -34.29 11.85 -0.34
C ARG A 188 -34.24 11.57 -1.84
N LEU A 189 -33.35 12.24 -2.56
CA LEU A 189 -33.19 12.07 -4.00
C LEU A 189 -32.72 10.64 -4.34
N ILE A 190 -31.72 10.12 -3.63
CA ILE A 190 -31.23 8.74 -3.78
C ILE A 190 -32.35 7.72 -3.52
N LEU A 191 -33.14 7.92 -2.47
CA LEU A 191 -34.20 7.00 -2.08
C LEU A 191 -35.38 7.02 -3.05
N ASN A 192 -35.84 8.21 -3.48
CA ASN A 192 -37.00 8.34 -4.36
C ASN A 192 -36.70 7.99 -5.82
N ILE A 193 -35.43 7.98 -6.23
CA ILE A 193 -35.02 7.77 -7.63
C ILE A 193 -33.99 6.64 -7.73
N PRO A 194 -34.41 5.39 -7.42
CA PRO A 194 -33.50 4.25 -7.31
C PRO A 194 -32.83 3.88 -8.65
N THR A 195 -33.38 4.32 -9.78
CA THR A 195 -32.79 4.13 -11.12
C THR A 195 -31.51 4.94 -11.32
N LEU A 196 -31.39 6.12 -10.69
CA LEU A 196 -30.24 7.02 -10.82
C LEU A 196 -29.27 6.95 -9.64
N LYS A 197 -29.59 6.17 -8.60
CA LYS A 197 -28.84 6.09 -7.33
C LYS A 197 -27.32 5.99 -7.49
N LEU A 198 -26.83 5.14 -8.41
CA LEU A 198 -25.40 4.96 -8.64
C LEU A 198 -24.80 6.19 -9.32
N THR A 199 -25.44 6.70 -10.37
CA THR A 199 -25.03 7.92 -11.06
C THR A 199 -24.90 9.08 -10.06
N LEU A 200 -25.91 9.29 -9.21
CA LEU A 200 -25.92 10.32 -8.18
C LEU A 200 -24.76 10.15 -7.19
N ALA A 201 -24.53 8.93 -6.69
CA ALA A 201 -23.42 8.64 -5.79
C ALA A 201 -22.05 8.91 -6.46
N GLU A 202 -21.87 8.55 -7.73
CA GLU A 202 -20.63 8.85 -8.47
C GLU A 202 -20.39 10.35 -8.64
N LEU A 203 -21.46 11.14 -8.84
CA LEU A 203 -21.36 12.58 -8.96
C LEU A 203 -21.04 13.25 -7.62
N ILE A 204 -21.60 12.75 -6.51
CA ILE A 204 -21.22 13.19 -5.15
C ILE A 204 -19.74 12.93 -4.89
N VAL A 205 -19.18 11.81 -5.37
CA VAL A 205 -17.73 11.55 -5.29
C VAL A 205 -16.92 12.54 -6.13
N ARG A 206 -17.44 13.06 -7.24
CA ARG A 206 -16.72 14.01 -8.12
C ARG A 206 -16.73 15.46 -7.62
N CYS A 207 -17.64 15.81 -6.71
CA CYS A 207 -17.71 17.15 -6.12
C CYS A 207 -16.47 17.46 -5.26
N SER A 208 -16.18 18.75 -5.09
CA SER A 208 -15.01 19.25 -4.33
C SER A 208 -15.36 19.93 -3.01
N HIS A 209 -16.64 20.17 -2.73
CA HIS A 209 -17.10 20.94 -1.57
C HIS A 209 -17.77 20.03 -0.53
N ASN A 210 -17.65 20.41 0.75
CA ASN A 210 -18.33 19.79 1.89
C ASN A 210 -18.08 18.28 2.04
N ASP A 211 -16.81 17.91 2.23
CA ASP A 211 -16.37 16.52 2.42
C ASP A 211 -17.08 15.78 3.56
N ASP A 212 -17.44 16.45 4.67
CA ASP A 212 -18.20 15.84 5.78
C ASP A 212 -19.59 15.37 5.31
N ILE A 213 -20.32 16.22 4.60
CA ILE A 213 -21.65 15.89 4.08
C ILE A 213 -21.54 14.78 3.04
N ARG A 214 -20.59 14.90 2.11
CA ARG A 214 -20.33 13.87 1.08
C ARG A 214 -20.01 12.53 1.72
N TYR A 215 -19.15 12.51 2.73
CA TYR A 215 -18.82 11.32 3.52
C TYR A 215 -20.09 10.71 4.12
N ARG A 216 -20.90 11.49 4.84
CA ARG A 216 -22.12 11.01 5.49
C ARG A 216 -23.11 10.41 4.49
N VAL A 217 -23.38 11.12 3.38
CA VAL A 217 -24.32 10.66 2.34
C VAL A 217 -23.83 9.35 1.70
N LEU A 218 -22.55 9.27 1.34
CA LEU A 218 -21.99 8.08 0.70
C LEU A 218 -21.87 6.90 1.66
N HIS A 219 -21.61 7.15 2.94
CA HIS A 219 -21.62 6.13 3.97
C HIS A 219 -23.02 5.53 4.13
N THR A 220 -24.06 6.36 4.23
CA THR A 220 -25.46 5.91 4.23
C THR A 220 -25.83 5.19 2.93
N PHE A 221 -25.41 5.70 1.77
CA PHE A 221 -25.62 5.03 0.49
C PHE A 221 -25.04 3.61 0.47
N ILE A 222 -23.82 3.42 0.99
CA ILE A 222 -23.17 2.10 1.02
C ILE A 222 -23.88 1.15 2.00
N LYS A 223 -24.39 1.65 3.13
CA LYS A 223 -25.26 0.87 4.02
C LYS A 223 -26.53 0.39 3.31
N LEU A 224 -27.16 1.27 2.52
CA LEU A 224 -28.38 0.96 1.78
C LEU A 224 -28.12 0.05 0.56
N TYR A 225 -26.99 0.23 -0.12
CA TYR A 225 -26.61 -0.48 -1.34
C TYR A 225 -25.19 -1.05 -1.27
N PRO A 226 -24.95 -2.09 -0.46
CA PRO A 226 -23.60 -2.65 -0.23
C PRO A 226 -22.92 -3.17 -1.50
N ILE A 227 -23.71 -3.58 -2.51
CA ILE A 227 -23.23 -4.06 -3.82
C ILE A 227 -22.35 -3.01 -4.53
N HIS A 228 -22.60 -1.71 -4.29
CA HIS A 228 -21.86 -0.63 -4.94
C HIS A 228 -20.62 -0.16 -4.16
N LYS A 229 -20.35 -0.71 -2.97
CA LYS A 229 -19.24 -0.35 -2.08
C LYS A 229 -17.90 -0.31 -2.83
N LEU A 230 -17.49 -1.44 -3.43
CA LEU A 230 -16.19 -1.55 -4.09
C LEU A 230 -16.03 -0.56 -5.25
N ARG A 231 -17.09 -0.33 -6.02
CA ARG A 231 -17.09 0.63 -7.13
C ARG A 231 -16.87 2.06 -6.63
N LEU A 232 -17.57 2.46 -5.58
CA LEU A 232 -17.43 3.81 -5.00
C LEU A 232 -16.07 4.02 -4.36
N LEU A 233 -15.55 3.04 -3.62
CA LEU A 233 -14.23 3.15 -3.00
C LEU A 233 -13.12 3.23 -4.05
N ARG A 234 -13.23 2.49 -5.17
CA ARG A 234 -12.32 2.64 -6.32
C ARG A 234 -12.38 4.03 -6.94
N LEU A 235 -13.58 4.61 -7.06
CA LEU A 235 -13.73 5.99 -7.57
C LEU A 235 -13.12 7.02 -6.62
N CYS A 236 -13.32 6.86 -5.30
CA CYS A 236 -12.69 7.71 -4.29
C CYS A 236 -11.16 7.63 -4.36
N HIS A 237 -10.62 6.42 -4.52
CA HIS A 237 -9.19 6.18 -4.74
C HIS A 237 -8.67 6.85 -6.01
N GLN A 238 -9.34 6.67 -7.14
CA GLN A 238 -8.95 7.25 -8.44
C GLN A 238 -8.96 8.79 -8.40
N ARG A 239 -9.93 9.37 -7.68
CA ARG A 239 -10.07 10.82 -7.54
C ARG A 239 -9.26 11.41 -6.39
N GLN A 240 -8.69 10.58 -5.52
CA GLN A 240 -7.98 11.00 -4.32
C GLN A 240 -8.86 11.92 -3.44
N THR A 241 -10.03 11.44 -3.07
CA THR A 241 -11.00 12.17 -2.25
C THR A 241 -11.59 11.28 -1.16
N LEU A 242 -12.12 11.88 -0.10
CA LEU A 242 -12.87 11.17 0.95
C LEU A 242 -12.09 10.02 1.59
N LEU A 243 -10.85 10.29 2.01
CA LEU A 243 -10.03 9.32 2.74
C LEU A 243 -10.77 8.69 3.94
N PRO A 244 -11.53 9.44 4.79
CA PRO A 244 -12.27 8.85 5.91
C PRO A 244 -13.23 7.74 5.48
N LEU A 245 -13.93 7.92 4.33
CA LEU A 245 -14.86 6.92 3.81
C LEU A 245 -14.15 5.60 3.45
N ILE A 246 -12.96 5.71 2.84
CA ILE A 246 -12.16 4.53 2.47
C ILE A 246 -11.73 3.77 3.72
N LEU A 247 -11.28 4.48 4.75
CA LEU A 247 -10.78 3.89 5.98
C LEU A 247 -11.90 3.25 6.81
N ASP A 248 -13.02 3.95 6.98
CA ASP A 248 -14.15 3.48 7.78
C ASP A 248 -14.81 2.25 7.19
N LEU A 249 -14.72 2.06 5.87
CA LEU A 249 -15.31 0.92 5.18
C LEU A 249 -14.31 -0.19 4.86
N LEU A 250 -13.11 -0.16 5.45
CA LEU A 250 -12.13 -1.25 5.32
C LEU A 250 -12.71 -2.59 5.80
N ASP A 251 -12.51 -3.62 4.98
CA ASP A 251 -12.84 -5.03 5.18
C ASP A 251 -11.90 -5.90 4.33
N SER A 252 -12.03 -7.23 4.42
CA SER A 252 -11.22 -8.19 3.63
C SER A 252 -11.13 -7.86 2.14
N SER A 253 -12.22 -7.39 1.54
CA SER A 253 -12.31 -7.09 0.10
C SER A 253 -11.63 -5.78 -0.30
N THR A 254 -11.39 -4.89 0.65
CA THR A 254 -10.92 -3.51 0.42
C THR A 254 -9.51 -3.24 0.97
N VAL A 255 -8.92 -4.13 1.77
CA VAL A 255 -7.51 -4.00 2.23
C VAL A 255 -6.56 -3.78 1.05
N ASN A 256 -6.79 -4.45 -0.09
CA ASN A 256 -5.99 -4.25 -1.30
C ASN A 256 -6.05 -2.82 -1.85
N ILE A 257 -7.17 -2.11 -1.67
CA ILE A 257 -7.29 -0.70 -2.08
C ILE A 257 -6.38 0.17 -1.21
N LEU A 258 -6.31 -0.09 0.10
CA LEU A 258 -5.40 0.61 1.00
C LEU A 258 -3.94 0.33 0.64
N LEU A 259 -3.59 -0.93 0.36
CA LEU A 259 -2.25 -1.30 -0.10
C LEU A 259 -1.88 -0.58 -1.41
N LEU A 260 -2.81 -0.44 -2.35
CA LEU A 260 -2.59 0.31 -3.59
C LEU A 260 -2.30 1.80 -3.32
N ILE A 261 -3.09 2.42 -2.43
CA ILE A 261 -2.87 3.83 -1.99
C ILE A 261 -1.48 3.99 -1.39
N LEU A 262 -1.10 3.07 -0.52
CA LEU A 262 0.16 3.14 0.22
C LEU A 262 1.37 2.71 -0.63
N SER A 263 1.20 1.90 -1.67
CA SER A 263 2.30 1.48 -2.53
C SER A 263 2.68 2.54 -3.57
N ASN A 264 1.72 3.35 -4.01
CA ASN A 264 1.94 4.40 -5.02
C ASN A 264 2.47 5.71 -4.39
N SER A 265 3.59 6.23 -4.91
CA SER A 265 4.24 7.45 -4.38
C SER A 265 3.34 8.68 -4.36
N LYS A 266 2.55 8.93 -5.42
CA LYS A 266 1.65 10.09 -5.49
C LYS A 266 0.51 9.97 -4.50
N GLN A 267 -0.08 8.79 -4.39
CA GLN A 267 -1.20 8.53 -3.49
C GLN A 267 -0.77 8.50 -2.03
N ARG A 268 0.46 8.07 -1.71
CA ARG A 268 1.06 8.22 -0.38
C ARG A 268 1.14 9.68 0.06
N ILE A 269 1.57 10.58 -0.83
CA ILE A 269 1.66 12.02 -0.51
C ILE A 269 0.26 12.57 -0.20
N TRP A 270 -0.74 12.16 -0.98
CA TRP A 270 -2.13 12.50 -0.71
C TRP A 270 -2.62 11.95 0.65
N PHE A 271 -2.39 10.67 0.92
CA PHE A 271 -2.73 10.04 2.20
C PHE A 271 -2.08 10.79 3.37
N LYS A 272 -0.78 11.07 3.29
CA LYS A 272 -0.02 11.81 4.31
C LYS A 272 -0.56 13.22 4.56
N LYS A 273 -1.11 13.88 3.54
CA LYS A 273 -1.70 15.22 3.67
C LYS A 273 -3.07 15.19 4.37
N HIS A 274 -3.84 14.13 4.19
CA HIS A 274 -5.23 14.03 4.66
C HIS A 274 -5.43 13.11 5.87
N GLN A 275 -4.39 12.39 6.30
CA GLN A 275 -4.43 11.59 7.51
C GLN A 275 -4.49 12.47 8.77
N THR A 276 -5.20 12.00 9.78
CA THR A 276 -5.17 12.54 11.15
C THR A 276 -4.76 11.42 12.11
N SER A 277 -4.29 11.77 13.32
CA SER A 277 -3.94 10.76 14.33
C SER A 277 -5.11 9.85 14.67
N GLU A 278 -6.32 10.39 14.74
CA GLU A 278 -7.55 9.65 15.00
C GLU A 278 -7.89 8.66 13.87
N LEU A 279 -7.80 9.11 12.60
CA LEU A 279 -8.03 8.24 11.45
C LEU A 279 -7.04 7.08 11.40
N VAL A 280 -5.78 7.34 11.71
CA VAL A 280 -4.74 6.32 11.73
C VAL A 280 -4.96 5.33 12.86
N HIS A 281 -5.31 5.79 14.06
CA HIS A 281 -5.64 4.92 15.19
C HIS A 281 -6.83 4.00 14.87
N ASN A 282 -7.89 4.57 14.30
CA ASN A 282 -9.07 3.80 13.87
C ASN A 282 -8.73 2.79 12.77
N LEU A 283 -7.88 3.17 11.80
CA LEU A 283 -7.39 2.26 10.77
C LEU A 283 -6.62 1.08 11.39
N ILE A 284 -5.71 1.35 12.33
CA ILE A 284 -4.88 0.30 12.94
C ILE A 284 -5.76 -0.65 13.75
N LYS A 285 -6.64 -0.11 14.58
CA LYS A 285 -7.63 -0.89 15.34
C LYS A 285 -8.44 -1.81 14.40
N LYS A 286 -8.93 -1.27 13.29
CA LYS A 286 -9.71 -2.03 12.32
C LYS A 286 -8.89 -3.11 11.60
N LEU A 287 -7.63 -2.83 11.25
CA LEU A 287 -6.74 -3.84 10.68
C LEU A 287 -6.51 -5.01 11.63
N PHE A 288 -6.33 -4.75 12.94
CA PHE A 288 -6.20 -5.79 13.95
C PHE A 288 -7.51 -6.57 14.18
N GLU A 289 -8.67 -5.91 14.12
CA GLU A 289 -9.96 -6.61 14.14
C GLU A 289 -10.09 -7.57 12.95
N LEU A 290 -9.73 -7.13 11.74
CA LEU A 290 -9.72 -7.99 10.55
C LEU A 290 -8.71 -9.14 10.65
N TYR A 291 -7.55 -8.89 11.27
CA TYR A 291 -6.56 -9.93 11.55
C TYR A 291 -7.11 -11.01 12.49
N ARG A 292 -7.72 -10.61 13.61
CA ARG A 292 -8.33 -11.53 14.58
C ARG A 292 -9.45 -12.38 13.94
N GLN A 293 -10.15 -11.82 12.96
CA GLN A 293 -11.16 -12.52 12.16
C GLN A 293 -10.57 -13.39 11.03
N LYS A 294 -9.24 -13.50 10.89
CA LYS A 294 -8.53 -14.20 9.80
C LYS A 294 -8.89 -13.69 8.41
N GLN A 295 -9.28 -12.43 8.30
CA GLN A 295 -9.68 -11.75 7.07
C GLN A 295 -8.55 -10.93 6.42
N CYS A 296 -7.43 -10.76 7.13
CA CYS A 296 -6.25 -10.03 6.69
C CYS A 296 -5.00 -10.87 6.95
N SER A 297 -4.06 -10.91 6.01
CA SER A 297 -2.79 -11.63 6.18
C SER A 297 -1.79 -10.83 7.01
N ILE A 298 -0.86 -11.53 7.68
CA ILE A 298 0.25 -10.94 8.45
C ILE A 298 1.09 -10.02 7.55
N ASP A 299 1.38 -10.49 6.33
CA ASP A 299 2.12 -9.72 5.33
C ASP A 299 1.46 -8.38 5.03
N SER A 300 0.12 -8.35 4.89
CA SER A 300 -0.62 -7.11 4.63
C SER A 300 -0.50 -6.14 5.80
N ILE A 301 -0.59 -6.63 7.04
CA ILE A 301 -0.47 -5.82 8.25
C ILE A 301 0.92 -5.20 8.32
N PHE A 302 1.98 -6.01 8.20
CA PHE A 302 3.35 -5.52 8.29
C PHE A 302 3.69 -4.56 7.17
N LYS A 303 3.23 -4.81 5.94
CA LYS A 303 3.41 -3.88 4.82
C LYS A 303 2.73 -2.54 5.09
N ILE A 304 1.45 -2.56 5.49
CA ILE A 304 0.69 -1.33 5.77
C ILE A 304 1.36 -0.54 6.89
N THR A 305 1.67 -1.18 8.01
CA THR A 305 2.21 -0.49 9.20
C THR A 305 3.63 0.00 8.96
N ALA A 306 4.47 -0.75 8.25
CA ALA A 306 5.79 -0.28 7.84
C ALA A 306 5.69 0.95 6.91
N ILE A 307 4.80 0.94 5.91
CA ILE A 307 4.62 2.10 5.02
C ILE A 307 4.10 3.32 5.80
N LEU A 308 3.16 3.12 6.72
CA LEU A 308 2.62 4.20 7.56
C LEU A 308 3.71 4.83 8.42
N HIS A 309 4.57 4.03 9.03
CA HIS A 309 5.67 4.54 9.84
C HIS A 309 6.69 5.30 8.99
N VAL A 310 7.18 4.67 7.92
CA VAL A 310 8.36 5.12 7.17
C VAL A 310 8.03 6.26 6.21
N HIS A 311 6.93 6.16 5.47
CA HIS A 311 6.58 7.16 4.45
C HIS A 311 5.57 8.18 4.98
N CYS A 312 4.66 7.76 5.87
CA CYS A 312 3.60 8.62 6.39
C CYS A 312 3.94 9.25 7.76
N ASN A 313 5.08 8.93 8.36
CA ASN A 313 5.55 9.44 9.65
C ASN A 313 4.58 9.18 10.81
N VAL A 314 3.87 8.06 10.76
CA VAL A 314 2.96 7.65 11.84
C VAL A 314 3.76 7.17 13.05
N LYS A 315 3.41 7.69 14.23
CA LYS A 315 3.90 7.19 15.51
C LYS A 315 2.82 6.32 16.13
N PHE A 316 3.19 5.11 16.50
CA PHE A 316 2.28 4.16 17.13
C PHE A 316 2.16 4.40 18.63
N SER A 317 0.96 4.16 19.17
CA SER A 317 0.72 4.15 20.62
C SER A 317 1.34 2.91 21.27
N SER A 318 1.41 2.89 22.61
CA SER A 318 1.93 1.73 23.35
C SER A 318 1.10 0.46 23.15
N ASP A 319 -0.22 0.59 23.09
CA ASP A 319 -1.14 -0.53 22.85
C ASP A 319 -1.00 -1.08 21.41
N GLU A 320 -0.91 -0.20 20.41
CA GLU A 320 -0.66 -0.61 19.02
C GLU A 320 0.69 -1.33 18.86
N VAL A 321 1.72 -0.86 19.56
CA VAL A 321 3.03 -1.50 19.60
C VAL A 321 2.96 -2.90 20.20
N GLN A 322 2.21 -3.08 21.30
CA GLN A 322 2.00 -4.41 21.90
C GLN A 322 1.24 -5.33 20.94
N GLN A 323 0.20 -4.85 20.28
CA GLN A 323 -0.54 -5.64 19.28
C GLN A 323 0.33 -6.03 18.08
N LEU A 324 1.20 -5.13 17.60
CA LEU A 324 2.18 -5.46 16.54
C LEU A 324 3.15 -6.54 17.00
N LEU A 325 3.61 -6.47 18.25
CA LEU A 325 4.50 -7.46 18.83
C LEU A 325 3.81 -8.82 18.96
N ASP A 326 2.56 -8.87 19.41
CA ASP A 326 1.78 -10.12 19.47
C ASP A 326 1.63 -10.77 18.09
N VAL A 327 1.44 -9.97 17.04
CA VAL A 327 1.40 -10.48 15.66
C VAL A 327 2.77 -10.99 15.22
N LEU A 328 3.85 -10.27 15.51
CA LEU A 328 5.23 -10.67 15.20
C LEU A 328 5.61 -12.00 15.84
N LEU A 329 5.29 -12.17 17.13
CA LEU A 329 5.62 -13.36 17.90
C LEU A 329 4.72 -14.56 17.58
N SER A 330 3.71 -14.39 16.71
CA SER A 330 2.86 -15.52 16.32
C SER A 330 3.65 -16.60 15.56
N PRO A 331 3.36 -17.89 15.76
CA PRO A 331 4.14 -18.99 15.16
C PRO A 331 4.02 -19.07 13.63
N THR A 332 3.05 -18.35 13.07
CA THR A 332 2.77 -18.27 11.63
C THR A 332 3.61 -17.21 10.91
N THR A 333 4.38 -16.38 11.62
CA THR A 333 5.21 -15.36 10.99
C THR A 333 6.39 -15.96 10.28
N ASN A 334 6.61 -15.53 9.03
CA ASN A 334 7.87 -15.81 8.36
C ASN A 334 8.97 -14.95 9.00
N VAL A 335 10.03 -15.58 9.50
CA VAL A 335 11.14 -14.90 10.19
C VAL A 335 11.83 -13.87 9.29
N THR A 336 11.96 -14.14 7.98
CA THR A 336 12.54 -13.16 7.04
C THR A 336 11.71 -11.89 6.98
N LEU A 337 10.39 -12.02 6.87
CA LEU A 337 9.44 -10.91 6.82
C LEU A 337 9.38 -10.17 8.16
N GLY A 338 9.41 -10.90 9.29
CA GLY A 338 9.49 -10.34 10.63
C GLY A 338 10.77 -9.52 10.86
N LEU A 339 11.94 -10.02 10.46
CA LEU A 339 13.20 -9.28 10.53
C LEU A 339 13.17 -8.02 9.66
N CYS A 340 12.70 -8.13 8.42
CA CYS A 340 12.56 -6.97 7.53
C CYS A 340 11.61 -5.92 8.12
N PHE A 341 10.53 -6.35 8.78
CA PHE A 341 9.60 -5.46 9.48
C PHE A 341 10.26 -4.76 10.69
N LEU A 342 11.02 -5.49 11.51
CA LEU A 342 11.77 -4.91 12.65
C LEU A 342 12.79 -3.85 12.20
N PHE A 343 13.41 -4.03 11.03
CA PHE A 343 14.32 -3.03 10.45
C PHE A 343 13.62 -1.72 10.11
N MET A 344 12.34 -1.79 9.73
CA MET A 344 11.57 -0.59 9.39
C MET A 344 11.03 0.13 10.62
N ILE A 345 10.87 -0.55 11.76
CA ILE A 345 10.36 0.05 13.00
C ILE A 345 11.32 -0.24 14.17
N PRO A 346 12.48 0.43 14.25
CA PRO A 346 13.47 0.18 15.28
C PRO A 346 12.97 0.40 16.72
N SER A 347 11.97 1.28 16.90
CA SER A 347 11.36 1.54 18.21
C SER A 347 10.68 0.32 18.83
N LEU A 348 10.30 -0.68 18.01
CA LEU A 348 9.79 -1.96 18.52
C LEU A 348 10.89 -2.77 19.20
N VAL A 349 12.10 -2.73 18.63
CA VAL A 349 13.27 -3.45 19.13
C VAL A 349 13.73 -2.84 20.45
N GLU A 350 13.93 -1.52 20.51
CA GLU A 350 14.44 -0.81 21.69
C GLU A 350 13.60 -1.06 22.96
N ARG A 351 12.30 -1.28 22.83
CA ARG A 351 11.40 -1.49 23.97
C ARG A 351 11.21 -2.95 24.38
N ASN A 352 11.51 -3.89 23.49
CA ASN A 352 11.12 -5.30 23.63
C ASN A 352 12.24 -6.26 23.24
N GLU A 353 13.49 -5.90 23.51
CA GLU A 353 14.67 -6.65 23.07
C GLU A 353 14.63 -8.13 23.49
N GLN A 354 14.33 -8.40 24.78
CA GLN A 354 14.37 -9.74 25.33
C GLN A 354 13.33 -10.67 24.68
N THR A 355 12.09 -10.19 24.52
CA THR A 355 11.01 -11.01 23.92
C THR A 355 11.27 -11.28 22.44
N ILE A 356 11.81 -10.31 21.71
CA ILE A 356 12.19 -10.48 20.29
C ILE A 356 13.34 -11.49 20.17
N ILE A 357 14.33 -11.46 21.07
CA ILE A 357 15.45 -12.42 21.09
C ILE A 357 14.95 -13.83 21.43
N GLU A 358 14.10 -13.97 22.45
CA GLU A 358 13.48 -15.25 22.85
C GLU A 358 12.69 -15.90 21.72
N TRP A 359 12.12 -15.10 20.81
CA TRP A 359 11.47 -15.59 19.61
C TRP A 359 12.45 -15.90 18.46
N LEU A 360 13.42 -15.01 18.19
CA LEU A 360 14.36 -15.16 17.07
C LEU A 360 15.33 -16.33 17.23
N VAL A 361 15.92 -16.51 18.41
CA VAL A 361 16.96 -17.54 18.63
C VAL A 361 16.46 -18.96 18.34
N PRO A 362 15.33 -19.44 18.92
CA PRO A 362 14.85 -20.79 18.63
C PRO A 362 14.36 -20.93 17.19
N THR A 363 13.72 -19.91 16.61
CA THR A 363 13.21 -19.98 15.22
C THR A 363 14.34 -19.98 14.18
N MET A 364 15.45 -19.29 14.43
CA MET A 364 16.64 -19.34 13.58
C MET A 364 17.34 -20.70 13.62
N SER A 365 17.26 -21.40 14.76
CA SER A 365 17.83 -22.75 14.91
C SER A 365 17.09 -23.78 14.05
N SER A 366 15.77 -23.63 13.87
CA SER A 366 14.93 -24.56 13.09
C SER A 366 14.94 -24.26 11.59
N LEU A 367 15.02 -23.00 11.17
CA LEU A 367 14.99 -22.56 9.76
C LEU A 367 16.37 -22.60 9.06
N SER A 368 17.14 -23.65 9.32
CA SER A 368 18.56 -23.77 8.94
C SER A 368 18.92 -23.68 7.45
N THR A 369 17.95 -23.54 6.54
CA THR A 369 18.15 -23.59 5.07
C THR A 369 17.75 -22.32 4.30
N ASP A 370 17.28 -21.26 4.94
CA ASP A 370 16.82 -20.06 4.22
C ASP A 370 17.97 -19.12 3.82
N ASP A 371 18.37 -19.18 2.55
CA ASP A 371 19.41 -18.32 1.95
C ASP A 371 19.18 -16.82 2.21
N LYS A 372 17.92 -16.38 2.25
CA LYS A 372 17.57 -14.97 2.51
C LYS A 372 17.91 -14.52 3.93
N LEU A 373 17.76 -15.40 4.94
CA LEU A 373 18.12 -15.09 6.33
C LEU A 373 19.63 -14.95 6.49
N LEU A 374 20.37 -15.84 5.81
CA LEU A 374 21.82 -15.76 5.74
C LEU A 374 22.25 -14.44 5.11
N MET A 375 21.65 -14.04 3.98
CA MET A 375 21.96 -12.76 3.35
C MET A 375 21.68 -11.55 4.25
N ILE A 376 20.60 -11.59 5.04
CA ILE A 376 20.31 -10.54 6.02
C ILE A 376 21.43 -10.45 7.07
N GLY A 377 21.82 -11.59 7.68
CA GLY A 377 22.90 -11.62 8.66
C GLY A 377 24.23 -11.12 8.09
N LEU A 378 24.52 -11.54 6.85
CA LEU A 378 25.70 -11.13 6.09
C LEU A 378 25.76 -9.62 5.85
N PHE A 379 24.66 -9.02 5.39
CA PHE A 379 24.62 -7.58 5.16
C PHE A 379 24.70 -6.76 6.45
N CYS A 380 24.11 -7.26 7.54
CA CYS A 380 24.25 -6.65 8.86
C CYS A 380 25.72 -6.61 9.31
N MET A 381 26.46 -7.70 9.14
CA MET A 381 27.87 -7.79 9.58
C MET A 381 28.83 -6.97 8.73
N THR A 382 28.64 -6.98 7.41
CA THR A 382 29.50 -6.29 6.45
C THR A 382 29.17 -4.80 6.29
N ASN A 383 28.15 -4.30 6.99
CA ASN A 383 27.61 -2.95 6.82
C ASN A 383 27.14 -2.64 5.39
N TYR A 384 26.76 -3.66 4.62
CA TYR A 384 26.24 -3.51 3.26
C TYR A 384 24.77 -3.10 3.27
N ASN A 385 24.54 -1.81 3.50
CA ASN A 385 23.19 -1.25 3.66
C ASN A 385 22.39 -1.19 2.34
N GLU A 386 23.01 -0.92 1.18
CA GLU A 386 22.30 -0.90 -0.11
C GLU A 386 21.65 -2.24 -0.46
N PRO A 387 22.38 -3.37 -0.39
CA PRO A 387 21.81 -4.70 -0.59
C PRO A 387 20.73 -5.07 0.42
N LEU A 388 20.94 -4.71 1.69
CA LEU A 388 19.96 -4.92 2.73
C LEU A 388 18.67 -4.16 2.40
N ASN A 389 18.77 -2.91 1.97
CA ASN A 389 17.62 -2.11 1.52
C ASN A 389 16.91 -2.74 0.31
N ALA A 390 17.64 -3.29 -0.65
CA ALA A 390 17.07 -3.99 -1.80
C ALA A 390 16.33 -5.26 -1.38
N LEU A 391 16.93 -6.06 -0.49
CA LEU A 391 16.30 -7.25 0.07
C LEU A 391 15.03 -6.89 0.84
N VAL A 392 15.09 -5.92 1.75
CA VAL A 392 13.92 -5.45 2.52
C VAL A 392 12.82 -4.90 1.61
N SER A 393 13.20 -4.15 0.58
CA SER A 393 12.23 -3.64 -0.39
C SER A 393 11.57 -4.77 -1.19
N SER A 394 12.32 -5.84 -1.50
CA SER A 394 11.81 -7.02 -2.19
C SER A 394 10.91 -7.90 -1.33
N THR A 395 11.16 -7.98 -0.02
CA THR A 395 10.36 -8.80 0.90
C THR A 395 9.07 -8.11 1.33
N LEU A 396 9.10 -6.78 1.45
CA LEU A 396 7.93 -5.97 1.78
C LEU A 396 7.13 -5.51 0.55
N ASP A 397 7.62 -5.75 -0.67
CA ASP A 397 7.02 -5.29 -1.94
C ASP A 397 6.82 -3.76 -2.03
N PHE A 398 7.68 -2.97 -1.38
CA PHE A 398 7.69 -1.52 -1.54
C PHE A 398 9.08 -0.90 -1.36
N PRO A 399 9.38 0.22 -2.04
CA PRO A 399 10.69 0.85 -1.95
C PRO A 399 10.92 1.43 -0.54
N CYS A 400 11.93 0.91 0.14
CA CYS A 400 12.32 1.26 1.51
C CYS A 400 13.79 1.63 1.59
N ARG A 401 14.11 2.49 2.55
CA ARG A 401 15.49 2.68 3.01
C ARG A 401 15.49 2.61 4.53
N ILE A 402 16.40 1.82 5.07
CA ILE A 402 16.63 1.72 6.50
C ILE A 402 17.42 2.96 6.92
N ASP A 403 16.92 3.66 7.93
CA ASP A 403 17.62 4.81 8.50
C ASP A 403 18.81 4.32 9.34
N PRO A 404 20.05 4.72 9.00
CA PRO A 404 21.25 4.13 9.61
C PRO A 404 21.40 4.44 11.11
N GLY A 405 20.84 5.55 11.58
CA GLY A 405 20.87 5.96 12.98
C GLY A 405 20.14 4.98 13.91
N PRO A 406 18.80 4.93 13.87
CA PRO A 406 18.02 4.06 14.76
C PRO A 406 18.26 2.57 14.48
N PHE A 407 18.63 2.21 13.25
CA PHE A 407 18.96 0.84 12.91
C PHE A 407 20.23 0.32 13.58
N HIS A 408 21.20 1.19 13.91
CA HIS A 408 22.48 0.79 14.48
C HIS A 408 22.33 -0.10 15.72
N HIS A 409 21.42 0.27 16.62
CA HIS A 409 21.14 -0.48 17.85
C HIS A 409 20.56 -1.87 17.54
N SER A 410 19.52 -1.93 16.72
CA SER A 410 18.91 -3.21 16.30
C SER A 410 19.91 -4.12 15.58
N ARG A 411 20.82 -3.55 14.79
CA ARG A 411 21.88 -4.28 14.10
C ARG A 411 22.88 -4.88 15.08
N LEU A 412 23.34 -4.11 16.07
CA LEU A 412 24.24 -4.63 17.11
C LEU A 412 23.59 -5.76 17.91
N LEU A 413 22.32 -5.61 18.30
CA LEU A 413 21.58 -6.66 19.00
C LEU A 413 21.52 -7.95 18.17
N LEU A 414 21.18 -7.85 16.88
CA LEU A 414 21.12 -9.02 16.01
C LEU A 414 22.48 -9.67 15.83
N ILE A 415 23.54 -8.90 15.63
CA ILE A 415 24.91 -9.42 15.50
C ILE A 415 25.33 -10.15 16.78
N GLN A 416 25.08 -9.55 17.94
CA GLN A 416 25.56 -10.10 19.22
C GLN A 416 24.74 -11.28 19.73
N ARG A 417 23.43 -11.32 19.45
CA ARG A 417 22.50 -12.26 20.10
C ARG A 417 21.84 -13.26 19.16
N VAL A 418 21.75 -12.95 17.86
CA VAL A 418 21.02 -13.79 16.88
C VAL A 418 21.98 -14.40 15.86
N PHE A 419 22.79 -13.56 15.21
CA PHE A 419 23.84 -13.95 14.26
C PHE A 419 25.17 -14.09 14.98
N THR A 420 25.23 -14.96 15.99
CA THR A 420 26.47 -15.22 16.73
C THR A 420 27.56 -15.76 15.80
N ASN A 421 28.82 -15.44 16.11
CA ASN A 421 29.96 -15.84 15.29
C ASN A 421 29.99 -17.36 15.06
N ASP A 422 29.68 -18.16 16.08
CA ASP A 422 29.61 -19.63 16.02
C ASP A 422 28.61 -20.12 14.96
N LEU A 423 27.39 -19.57 14.96
CA LEU A 423 26.33 -19.93 14.02
C LEU A 423 26.71 -19.54 12.59
N LEU A 424 27.31 -18.37 12.43
CA LEU A 424 27.72 -17.86 11.13
C LEU A 424 28.85 -18.70 10.54
N VAL A 425 29.89 -19.01 11.31
CA VAL A 425 31.02 -19.80 10.81
C VAL A 425 30.58 -21.21 10.39
N GLN A 426 29.73 -21.87 11.19
CA GLN A 426 29.22 -23.20 10.84
C GLN A 426 28.34 -23.19 9.59
N ARG A 427 27.50 -22.17 9.40
CA ARG A 427 26.59 -22.09 8.24
C ARG A 427 27.29 -21.58 6.98
N PHE A 428 28.20 -20.63 7.10
CA PHE A 428 28.91 -20.08 5.94
C PHE A 428 29.98 -21.01 5.37
N ALA A 429 30.45 -21.97 6.17
CA ALA A 429 31.21 -23.12 5.66
C ALA A 429 30.46 -23.91 4.57
N THR A 430 29.13 -23.86 4.56
CA THR A 430 28.27 -24.59 3.62
C THR A 430 27.77 -23.75 2.45
N ILE A 431 28.14 -22.46 2.34
CA ILE A 431 27.73 -21.64 1.20
C ILE A 431 28.32 -22.20 -0.09
N GLN A 432 27.51 -22.25 -1.15
CA GLN A 432 27.96 -22.64 -2.48
C GLN A 432 28.94 -21.64 -3.09
N ILE A 433 29.86 -22.17 -3.88
CA ILE A 433 30.88 -21.42 -4.59
C ILE A 433 30.25 -20.69 -5.77
N THR A 434 30.81 -19.52 -6.09
CA THR A 434 30.39 -18.73 -7.25
C THR A 434 31.01 -19.33 -8.52
N SER A 435 30.19 -19.88 -9.41
CA SER A 435 30.66 -20.39 -10.70
C SER A 435 31.03 -19.26 -11.66
N ASN A 436 32.09 -19.45 -12.45
CA ASN A 436 32.59 -18.49 -13.43
C ASN A 436 32.81 -17.07 -12.88
N LEU A 437 33.43 -16.96 -11.70
CA LEU A 437 33.68 -15.67 -11.05
C LEU A 437 34.62 -14.79 -11.90
N ASN A 438 34.17 -13.60 -12.32
CA ASN A 438 34.98 -12.60 -13.02
C ASN A 438 34.61 -11.16 -12.61
N ALA A 439 35.44 -10.19 -12.97
CA ALA A 439 35.29 -8.77 -12.62
C ALA A 439 34.10 -8.08 -13.30
N ASN A 440 33.48 -8.72 -14.31
CA ASN A 440 32.30 -8.19 -14.99
C ASN A 440 30.99 -8.53 -14.26
N ILE A 441 31.05 -9.35 -13.20
CA ILE A 441 29.88 -9.66 -12.38
C ILE A 441 29.39 -8.37 -11.69
N THR A 442 28.18 -7.95 -12.05
CA THR A 442 27.52 -6.76 -11.49
C THR A 442 26.84 -7.04 -10.15
N ILE A 443 26.70 -8.32 -9.78
CA ILE A 443 26.09 -8.76 -8.53
C ILE A 443 27.07 -8.46 -7.38
N LYS A 444 26.72 -7.51 -6.50
CA LYS A 444 27.51 -7.16 -5.31
C LYS A 444 27.50 -8.24 -4.20
N HIS A 445 26.86 -9.39 -4.43
CA HIS A 445 26.66 -10.47 -3.43
C HIS A 445 27.44 -11.71 -3.83
N ILE A 446 28.75 -11.62 -3.65
CA ILE A 446 29.66 -12.74 -3.91
C ILE A 446 29.99 -13.38 -2.56
N PRO A 447 29.73 -14.69 -2.38
CA PRO A 447 30.09 -15.45 -1.19
C PRO A 447 31.51 -15.18 -0.66
N ALA A 448 32.47 -14.96 -1.57
CA ALA A 448 33.85 -14.64 -1.27
C ALA A 448 34.04 -13.42 -0.36
N HIS A 449 33.19 -12.38 -0.45
CA HIS A 449 33.25 -11.23 0.47
C HIS A 449 33.02 -11.62 1.92
N PHE A 450 32.22 -12.64 2.16
CA PHE A 450 31.89 -13.09 3.51
C PHE A 450 32.97 -14.00 4.08
N ILE A 451 33.54 -14.88 3.24
CA ILE A 451 34.72 -15.64 3.64
C ILE A 451 35.88 -14.69 3.97
N CYS A 452 36.11 -13.63 3.18
CA CYS A 452 37.07 -12.58 3.53
C CYS A 452 36.79 -11.95 4.90
N TYR A 453 35.52 -11.64 5.20
CA TYR A 453 35.14 -11.10 6.50
C TYR A 453 35.45 -12.08 7.65
N LEU A 454 35.08 -13.36 7.52
CA LEU A 454 35.34 -14.38 8.53
C LEU A 454 36.84 -14.57 8.78
N LEU A 455 37.64 -14.55 7.70
CA LEU A 455 39.09 -14.64 7.76
C LEU A 455 39.69 -13.39 8.42
N SER A 456 39.36 -12.18 7.97
CA SER A 456 39.90 -10.92 8.53
C SER A 456 39.61 -10.73 10.03
N LYS A 457 38.52 -11.33 10.54
CA LYS A 457 38.15 -11.31 11.96
C LYS A 457 38.72 -12.49 12.77
N GLY A 458 39.40 -13.43 12.12
CA GLY A 458 39.96 -14.62 12.74
C GLY A 458 38.94 -15.61 13.30
N LEU A 459 37.67 -15.49 12.88
CA LEU A 459 36.57 -16.32 13.40
C LEU A 459 36.75 -17.79 13.02
N CYS A 460 37.33 -18.07 11.84
CA CYS A 460 37.64 -19.43 11.42
C CYS A 460 38.61 -20.14 12.38
N ASN A 461 39.63 -19.43 12.87
CA ASN A 461 40.61 -19.99 13.81
C ASN A 461 40.00 -20.17 15.21
N GLN A 462 39.15 -19.22 15.65
CA GLN A 462 38.46 -19.30 16.94
C GLN A 462 37.47 -20.47 17.03
N HIS A 463 36.80 -20.79 15.93
CA HIS A 463 35.76 -21.84 15.89
C HIS A 463 36.22 -23.14 15.21
N HIS A 464 37.51 -23.29 14.92
CA HIS A 464 38.11 -24.50 14.33
C HIS A 464 37.48 -24.96 13.02
N VAL A 465 37.19 -24.02 12.10
CA VAL A 465 36.54 -24.33 10.82
C VAL A 465 37.51 -24.16 9.67
N GLN A 466 37.74 -25.25 8.92
CA GLN A 466 38.65 -25.30 7.78
C GLN A 466 37.99 -24.73 6.52
N MET A 467 38.53 -23.60 6.02
CA MET A 467 38.03 -22.92 4.82
C MET A 467 38.92 -23.08 3.57
N SER A 468 40.08 -23.74 3.72
CA SER A 468 41.05 -23.92 2.61
C SER A 468 40.47 -24.71 1.44
N SER A 469 39.63 -25.72 1.70
CA SER A 469 38.92 -26.48 0.66
C SER A 469 37.92 -25.63 -0.12
N TRP A 470 37.18 -24.75 0.56
CA TRP A 470 36.23 -23.83 -0.06
C TRP A 470 36.95 -22.80 -0.93
N VAL A 471 38.02 -22.18 -0.42
CA VAL A 471 38.79 -21.20 -1.19
C VAL A 471 39.46 -21.85 -2.38
N TRP A 472 40.00 -23.06 -2.22
CA TRP A 472 40.54 -23.84 -3.33
C TRP A 472 39.50 -24.05 -4.44
N SER A 473 38.31 -24.53 -4.08
CA SER A 473 37.27 -24.79 -5.08
C SER A 473 36.68 -23.49 -5.67
N GLN A 474 36.74 -22.35 -4.98
CA GLN A 474 36.44 -21.04 -5.56
C GLN A 474 37.53 -20.55 -6.53
N ILE A 475 38.81 -20.83 -6.27
CA ILE A 475 39.92 -20.53 -7.20
C ILE A 475 39.72 -21.27 -8.53
N LEU A 476 39.32 -22.55 -8.49
CA LEU A 476 39.05 -23.36 -9.68
C LEU A 476 37.92 -22.80 -10.56
N GLN A 477 36.97 -22.06 -9.98
CA GLN A 477 35.79 -21.52 -10.65
C GLN A 477 35.96 -20.07 -11.13
N CYS A 478 37.15 -19.50 -11.05
CA CYS A 478 37.43 -18.13 -11.51
C CYS A 478 37.70 -18.07 -13.02
N THR A 479 37.30 -16.97 -13.66
CA THR A 479 37.50 -16.71 -15.10
C THR A 479 38.04 -15.29 -15.31
N THR A 480 38.55 -14.99 -16.52
CA THR A 480 38.97 -13.63 -16.87
C THR A 480 37.76 -12.74 -17.18
N PRO A 481 37.82 -11.43 -16.91
CA PRO A 481 38.84 -10.73 -16.11
C PRO A 481 38.77 -11.12 -14.62
N ILE A 482 39.90 -11.23 -13.92
CA ILE A 482 39.92 -11.70 -12.52
C ILE A 482 39.22 -10.69 -11.59
N HIS A 483 38.29 -11.18 -10.77
CA HIS A 483 37.59 -10.34 -9.80
C HIS A 483 38.51 -9.91 -8.65
N PRO A 484 38.55 -8.61 -8.25
CA PRO A 484 39.47 -8.10 -7.23
C PRO A 484 39.30 -8.73 -5.84
N ILE A 485 38.12 -9.27 -5.53
CA ILE A 485 37.87 -10.00 -4.28
C ILE A 485 38.82 -11.19 -4.07
N MET A 486 39.30 -11.81 -5.16
CA MET A 486 40.18 -12.98 -5.06
C MET A 486 41.54 -12.61 -4.49
N LEU A 487 42.04 -11.40 -4.78
CA LEU A 487 43.26 -10.88 -4.18
C LEU A 487 43.10 -10.75 -2.67
N THR A 488 42.04 -10.09 -2.23
CA THR A 488 41.77 -9.90 -0.80
C THR A 488 41.49 -11.24 -0.10
N LEU A 489 40.81 -12.18 -0.75
CA LEU A 489 40.51 -13.49 -0.19
C LEU A 489 41.78 -14.31 0.05
N ILE A 490 42.68 -14.35 -0.93
CA ILE A 490 43.96 -15.07 -0.82
C ILE A 490 44.83 -14.42 0.26
N ASN A 491 44.94 -13.08 0.26
CA ASN A 491 45.71 -12.37 1.27
C ASN A 491 45.18 -12.65 2.69
N GLU A 492 43.87 -12.55 2.91
CA GLU A 492 43.26 -12.83 4.23
C GLU A 492 43.35 -14.32 4.63
N LEU A 493 43.35 -15.24 3.66
CA LEU A 493 43.57 -16.66 3.95
C LEU A 493 45.03 -16.90 4.39
N VAL A 494 46.01 -16.32 3.72
CA VAL A 494 47.41 -16.49 4.11
C VAL A 494 47.69 -15.83 5.46
N THR A 495 47.19 -14.60 5.69
CA THR A 495 47.37 -13.93 6.98
C THR A 495 46.81 -14.77 8.12
N THR A 496 45.64 -15.39 7.95
CA THR A 496 45.01 -16.24 8.98
C THR A 496 45.68 -17.59 9.19
N ILE A 497 46.36 -18.15 8.17
CA ILE A 497 47.21 -19.34 8.31
C ILE A 497 48.46 -19.00 9.15
N VAL A 498 49.07 -17.84 8.90
CA VAL A 498 50.34 -17.42 9.51
C VAL A 498 50.14 -16.78 10.88
N ASP A 499 48.95 -16.26 11.19
CA ASP A 499 48.68 -15.51 12.42
C ASP A 499 48.93 -16.34 13.68
N ALA A 500 50.07 -16.09 14.33
CA ALA A 500 50.54 -16.76 15.53
C ALA A 500 49.71 -16.46 16.80
N ARG A 501 48.68 -15.59 16.71
CA ARG A 501 47.83 -15.23 17.85
C ARG A 501 46.86 -16.34 18.28
N TYR A 502 46.67 -17.36 17.44
CA TYR A 502 45.72 -18.46 17.70
C TYR A 502 46.44 -19.76 18.05
N VAL A 503 45.81 -20.63 18.85
CA VAL A 503 46.37 -21.95 19.22
C VAL A 503 46.11 -22.99 18.10
N TRP A 504 45.04 -22.78 17.34
CA TRP A 504 44.70 -23.57 16.17
C TRP A 504 44.72 -22.67 14.94
N HIS A 505 45.29 -23.16 13.86
CA HIS A 505 45.42 -22.44 12.60
C HIS A 505 44.74 -23.21 11.47
N LEU A 506 44.23 -22.47 10.49
CA LEU A 506 43.82 -23.01 9.21
C LEU A 506 44.96 -23.83 8.59
N THR A 507 44.63 -25.01 8.07
CA THR A 507 45.63 -25.75 7.30
C THR A 507 45.81 -25.07 5.94
N PRO A 508 47.05 -24.94 5.45
CA PRO A 508 47.28 -24.52 4.07
C PRO A 508 46.52 -25.43 3.11
N ILE A 509 46.30 -24.95 1.90
CA ILE A 509 45.85 -25.80 0.79
C ILE A 509 46.91 -26.90 0.59
N ASP A 510 46.47 -28.16 0.50
CA ASP A 510 47.35 -29.30 0.40
C ASP A 510 48.22 -29.22 -0.87
N THR A 511 49.52 -29.41 -0.71
CA THR A 511 50.48 -29.36 -1.81
C THR A 511 50.28 -30.49 -2.81
N GLN A 512 49.74 -31.63 -2.38
CA GLN A 512 49.42 -32.75 -3.27
C GLN A 512 48.22 -32.44 -4.16
N THR A 513 47.18 -31.76 -3.65
CA THR A 513 46.02 -31.38 -4.46
C THR A 513 46.37 -30.32 -5.51
N ILE A 514 47.29 -29.40 -5.19
CA ILE A 514 47.84 -28.44 -6.16
C ILE A 514 48.65 -29.17 -7.23
N TYR A 515 49.52 -30.12 -6.83
CA TYR A 515 50.32 -30.93 -7.75
C TYR A 515 49.44 -31.75 -8.72
N ASP A 516 48.42 -32.43 -8.20
CA ASP A 516 47.49 -33.24 -8.98
C ASP A 516 46.72 -32.38 -9.99
N HIS A 517 46.33 -31.16 -9.60
CA HIS A 517 45.66 -30.24 -10.52
C HIS A 517 46.59 -29.68 -11.59
N LEU A 518 47.81 -29.28 -11.24
CA LEU A 518 48.80 -28.76 -12.20
C LEU A 518 49.26 -29.83 -13.22
N THR A 519 49.22 -31.11 -12.83
CA THR A 519 49.53 -32.25 -13.71
C THR A 519 48.31 -32.75 -14.50
N SER A 520 47.09 -32.40 -14.08
CA SER A 520 45.87 -32.66 -14.84
C SER A 520 45.77 -31.76 -16.09
N SER A 521 45.31 -32.32 -17.20
CA SER A 521 45.36 -31.76 -18.55
C SER A 521 44.52 -30.49 -18.81
N GLU A 522 43.92 -29.88 -17.78
CA GLU A 522 43.09 -28.67 -17.93
C GLU A 522 43.95 -27.40 -17.81
N ASP A 523 44.23 -26.77 -18.95
CA ASP A 523 45.10 -25.60 -19.04
C ASP A 523 44.32 -24.29 -18.75
N HIS A 524 43.87 -24.12 -17.51
CA HIS A 524 43.12 -22.91 -17.12
C HIS A 524 44.04 -21.83 -16.53
N ILE A 525 44.44 -20.87 -17.38
CA ILE A 525 45.39 -19.79 -17.07
C ILE A 525 45.00 -18.95 -15.83
N PRO A 526 43.73 -18.52 -15.64
CA PRO A 526 43.30 -17.77 -14.45
C PRO A 526 43.55 -18.50 -13.13
N THR A 527 43.31 -19.81 -13.11
CA THR A 527 43.58 -20.65 -11.94
C THR A 527 45.07 -20.71 -11.65
N LYS A 528 45.91 -20.94 -12.68
CA LYS A 528 47.38 -20.96 -12.51
C LYS A 528 47.93 -19.63 -11.99
N MET A 529 47.36 -18.51 -12.41
CA MET A 529 47.70 -17.17 -11.89
C MET A 529 47.34 -16.99 -10.42
N LEU A 530 46.15 -17.43 -10.01
CA LEU A 530 45.70 -17.36 -8.61
C LEU A 530 46.48 -18.32 -7.71
N ILE A 531 46.86 -19.50 -8.22
CA ILE A 531 47.77 -20.43 -7.54
C ILE A 531 49.14 -19.78 -7.34
N LEU A 532 49.70 -19.15 -8.39
CA LEU A 532 50.96 -18.43 -8.30
C LEU A 532 50.90 -17.32 -7.25
N LEU A 533 49.81 -16.54 -7.24
CA LEU A 533 49.57 -15.51 -6.23
C LEU A 533 49.52 -16.09 -4.82
N TYR A 534 48.78 -17.18 -4.60
CA TYR A 534 48.73 -17.86 -3.30
C TYR A 534 50.11 -18.37 -2.84
N LEU A 535 50.86 -19.02 -3.72
CA LEU A 535 52.18 -19.57 -3.36
C LEU A 535 53.19 -18.46 -3.03
N LEU A 536 53.18 -17.36 -3.79
CA LEU A 536 54.06 -16.22 -3.53
C LEU A 536 53.69 -15.50 -2.24
N THR A 537 52.40 -15.22 -2.02
CA THR A 537 51.93 -14.59 -0.78
C THR A 537 52.21 -15.43 0.46
N LEU A 538 52.04 -16.76 0.38
CA LEU A 538 52.38 -17.68 1.46
C LEU A 538 53.89 -17.67 1.76
N ASN A 539 54.74 -17.68 0.73
CA ASN A 539 56.19 -17.63 0.90
C ASN A 539 56.68 -16.30 1.47
N ASP A 540 56.05 -15.18 1.11
CA ASP A 540 56.41 -13.85 1.61
C ASP A 540 56.02 -13.67 3.08
N GLN A 541 54.85 -14.17 3.48
CA GLN A 541 54.33 -13.99 4.85
C GLN A 541 54.80 -15.07 5.83
N ALA A 542 55.19 -16.26 5.39
CA ALA A 542 55.64 -17.32 6.29
C ALA A 542 57.00 -16.99 6.94
N THR A 543 57.09 -17.12 8.28
CA THR A 543 58.33 -16.87 9.04
C THR A 543 58.73 -18.09 9.88
N GLY A 544 60.03 -18.31 10.09
CA GLY A 544 60.56 -19.34 11.00
C GLY A 544 60.50 -20.78 10.45
N ASP A 545 60.17 -21.76 11.30
CA ASP A 545 60.11 -23.19 10.92
C ASP A 545 59.03 -23.51 9.89
N MET A 546 57.96 -22.70 9.83
CA MET A 546 56.92 -22.80 8.82
C MET A 546 57.48 -22.47 7.43
N ALA A 547 58.26 -21.39 7.30
CA ALA A 547 58.90 -21.01 6.04
C ALA A 547 59.81 -22.13 5.51
N ASN A 548 60.57 -22.80 6.39
CA ASN A 548 61.43 -23.92 6.00
C ASN A 548 60.64 -25.12 5.46
N ARG A 549 59.49 -25.46 6.06
CA ARG A 549 58.62 -26.55 5.59
C ARG A 549 57.97 -26.22 4.25
N TYR A 550 57.50 -24.98 4.06
CA TYR A 550 56.85 -24.58 2.81
C TYR A 550 57.83 -24.30 1.68
N HIS A 551 59.01 -23.75 1.94
CA HIS A 551 60.00 -23.52 0.87
C HIS A 551 60.46 -24.82 0.20
N GLN A 552 60.53 -25.93 0.94
CA GLN A 552 60.90 -27.21 0.36
C GLN A 552 59.78 -27.81 -0.50
N SER A 553 58.52 -27.68 -0.07
CA SER A 553 57.37 -28.22 -0.80
C SER A 553 56.90 -27.34 -1.97
N THR A 554 57.06 -26.02 -1.88
CA THR A 554 56.63 -25.07 -2.93
C THR A 554 57.61 -24.98 -4.10
N ARG A 555 58.91 -25.24 -3.90
CA ARG A 555 59.91 -25.26 -4.99
C ARG A 555 59.52 -26.21 -6.13
N ALA A 556 59.12 -27.43 -5.78
CA ALA A 556 58.68 -28.43 -6.76
C ALA A 556 57.41 -28.00 -7.53
N LEU A 557 56.58 -27.14 -6.94
CA LEU A 557 55.36 -26.62 -7.58
C LEU A 557 55.67 -25.45 -8.54
N PHE A 558 56.66 -24.61 -8.23
CA PHE A 558 57.09 -23.54 -9.14
C PHE A 558 57.66 -24.09 -10.45
N ASP A 559 58.37 -25.22 -10.39
CA ASP A 559 58.92 -25.87 -11.59
C ASP A 559 57.83 -26.39 -12.55
N LEU A 560 56.62 -26.62 -12.05
CA LEU A 560 55.46 -27.08 -12.84
C LEU A 560 54.64 -25.93 -13.45
N LEU A 561 54.85 -24.70 -12.99
CA LEU A 561 54.13 -23.53 -13.48
C LEU A 561 54.86 -22.93 -14.69
N PRO A 562 54.17 -22.62 -15.81
CA PRO A 562 54.79 -21.98 -16.97
C PRO A 562 55.02 -20.48 -16.70
N LEU A 563 55.92 -20.15 -15.77
CA LEU A 563 56.18 -18.79 -15.29
C LEU A 563 56.41 -17.76 -16.41
N PRO A 564 57.20 -18.03 -17.48
CA PRO A 564 57.39 -17.06 -18.56
C PRO A 564 56.08 -16.71 -19.27
N HIS A 565 55.22 -17.71 -19.51
CA HIS A 565 53.94 -17.52 -20.16
C HIS A 565 52.95 -16.79 -19.24
N LEU A 566 52.95 -17.10 -17.94
CA LEU A 566 52.12 -16.40 -16.97
C LEU A 566 52.52 -14.92 -16.87
N VAL A 567 53.81 -14.60 -16.78
CA VAL A 567 54.27 -13.20 -16.72
C VAL A 567 53.89 -12.40 -17.97
N GLU A 568 53.93 -13.02 -19.15
CA GLU A 568 53.48 -12.38 -20.39
C GLU A 568 51.97 -12.03 -20.34
N GLN A 569 51.14 -12.95 -19.84
CA GLN A 569 49.70 -12.75 -19.69
C GLN A 569 49.31 -11.68 -18.66
N LEU A 570 50.16 -11.41 -17.65
CA LEU A 570 49.93 -10.35 -16.65
C LEU A 570 49.87 -8.94 -17.26
N THR A 571 50.36 -8.75 -18.49
CA THR A 571 50.29 -7.46 -19.20
C THR A 571 48.92 -7.17 -19.82
N THR A 572 48.02 -8.17 -19.84
CA THR A 572 46.67 -8.02 -20.36
C THR A 572 45.73 -7.40 -19.31
N LYS A 573 44.75 -6.61 -19.76
CA LYS A 573 43.77 -5.92 -18.88
C LYS A 573 42.94 -6.88 -18.02
N ASP A 574 42.90 -8.16 -18.38
CA ASP A 574 42.15 -9.19 -17.69
C ASP A 574 42.73 -9.54 -16.30
N TYR A 575 43.97 -9.13 -16.00
CA TYR A 575 44.66 -9.42 -14.74
C TYR A 575 45.05 -8.17 -13.93
N ASP A 576 44.57 -6.98 -14.32
CA ASP A 576 44.88 -5.69 -13.67
C ASP A 576 44.67 -5.71 -12.15
N ALA A 577 43.70 -6.49 -11.66
CA ALA A 577 43.41 -6.62 -10.24
C ALA A 577 44.51 -7.29 -9.43
N ILE A 578 45.30 -8.20 -10.03
CA ILE A 578 46.34 -8.99 -9.33
C ILE A 578 47.76 -8.67 -9.80
N ALA A 579 47.90 -8.08 -10.99
CA ALA A 579 49.19 -7.72 -11.60
C ALA A 579 50.11 -6.87 -10.69
N PRO A 580 49.62 -5.88 -9.91
CA PRO A 580 50.48 -5.07 -9.04
C PRO A 580 51.13 -5.87 -7.91
N GLN A 581 50.50 -6.95 -7.45
CA GLN A 581 51.01 -7.78 -6.36
C GLN A 581 51.90 -8.92 -6.88
N LEU A 582 51.62 -9.45 -8.08
CA LEU A 582 52.47 -10.45 -8.73
C LEU A 582 53.72 -9.86 -9.40
N GLY A 583 53.68 -8.57 -9.78
CA GLY A 583 54.82 -7.88 -10.39
C GLY A 583 55.81 -7.27 -9.39
N ARG A 584 55.46 -7.23 -8.09
CA ARG A 584 56.38 -6.90 -6.99
C ARG A 584 57.15 -8.15 -6.59
#